data_AF-A0A8J5R4F8-F1
#
_entry.id   AF-A0A8J5R4F8-F1
#
_cell.length_a   1.000
_cell.length_b   1.000
_cell.length_c   1.000
_cell.angle_alpha   90.00
_cell.angle_beta   90.00
_cell.angle_gamma   90.00
#
_symmetry.space_group_name_H-M   'P 1'
#
loop_
_entity.id
_entity.type
_entity.pdbx_description
1 polymer ?
#
loop_
_entity_poly.entity_id
_entity_poly.type
_entity_poly.pdbx_seq_one_letter_code
_entity_poly.pdbx_strand_id
1 'polypeptide(L)'
;MPRKSSKETVVFVTNVGVNVDGKYDVNFLENAKIAMERVIEKKIFVRPKDEVGVILMGVEDGNNSLELNLIDNYINVQLPSFDMIEKIREIKPQDIEFKNWISGLQAALKMISDQVEGSNRITIILITNCYPTNPFESPDLQHLWNTLSSRAFDPEASIPEPKLSVLKPIQPPEWKNSNELANCITDIISAYEIKDEPKKTFEPVDIIDVSQLTQQPTIKKNTEPGDFLPRPMDVDLDALFTD
;
A
#
# COMPACT_ATOMS: atom_id res chain seq x y z
N MET A 1 -31.64 27.79 8.32
CA MET A 1 -30.27 28.18 7.90
C MET A 1 -29.75 27.13 6.93
N PRO A 2 -29.11 27.51 5.81
CA PRO A 2 -28.46 26.53 4.94
C PRO A 2 -27.31 25.87 5.73
N ARG A 3 -27.18 24.54 5.69
CA ARG A 3 -26.04 23.84 6.30
C ARG A 3 -24.76 24.36 5.65
N LYS A 4 -23.78 24.80 6.45
CA LYS A 4 -22.42 25.07 5.96
C LYS A 4 -21.94 23.83 5.22
N SER A 5 -21.61 23.96 3.94
CA SER A 5 -20.98 22.87 3.19
C SER A 5 -19.65 22.53 3.85
N SER A 6 -19.46 21.27 4.25
CA SER A 6 -18.17 20.78 4.75
C SER A 6 -17.11 20.93 3.65
N LYS A 7 -15.89 21.31 4.05
CA LYS A 7 -14.72 21.35 3.16
C LYS A 7 -14.53 19.97 2.52
N GLU A 8 -14.19 19.96 1.23
CA GLU A 8 -13.94 18.73 0.49
C GLU A 8 -12.53 18.74 -0.10
N THR A 9 -11.84 17.61 -0.01
CA THR A 9 -10.53 17.40 -0.61
C THR A 9 -10.68 16.38 -1.74
N VAL A 10 -10.29 16.77 -2.95
CA VAL A 10 -10.39 15.94 -4.16
C VAL A 10 -8.99 15.54 -4.61
N VAL A 11 -8.71 14.24 -4.73
CA VAL A 11 -7.43 13.77 -5.25
C VAL A 11 -7.65 13.02 -6.55
N PHE A 12 -7.01 13.48 -7.63
CA PHE A 12 -7.01 12.80 -8.91
C PHE A 12 -5.89 11.77 -8.96
N VAL A 13 -6.19 10.59 -9.48
CA VAL A 13 -5.22 9.54 -9.76
C VAL A 13 -5.36 9.18 -11.23
N THR A 14 -4.40 9.59 -12.05
CA THR A 14 -4.51 9.51 -13.52
C THR A 14 -3.38 8.69 -14.12
N ASN A 15 -3.72 7.75 -15.02
CA ASN A 15 -2.70 7.03 -15.79
C ASN A 15 -2.14 7.89 -16.94
N VAL A 16 -0.82 8.00 -17.02
CA VAL A 16 -0.10 8.62 -18.14
C VAL A 16 0.76 7.61 -18.92
N GLY A 17 0.88 6.38 -18.42
CA GLY A 17 1.62 5.30 -19.05
C GLY A 17 0.86 4.60 -20.18
N VAL A 18 1.54 3.64 -20.80
CA VAL A 18 1.01 2.77 -21.85
C VAL A 18 0.10 1.71 -21.25
N ASN A 19 -0.99 1.40 -21.96
CA ASN A 19 -1.88 0.31 -21.60
C ASN A 19 -1.24 -1.07 -21.89
N VAL A 20 -1.85 -2.13 -21.38
CA VAL A 20 -1.44 -3.53 -21.52
C VAL A 20 -1.32 -3.98 -23.00
N ASP A 21 -1.99 -3.29 -23.92
CA ASP A 21 -1.89 -3.55 -25.37
C ASP A 21 -0.63 -2.93 -26.02
N GLY A 22 0.27 -2.31 -25.23
CA GLY A 22 1.48 -1.66 -25.72
C GLY A 22 1.22 -0.43 -26.59
N LYS A 23 0.00 0.12 -26.53
CA LYS A 23 -0.40 1.34 -27.25
C LYS A 23 -0.88 2.40 -26.29
N TYR A 24 -0.33 3.59 -26.45
CA TYR A 24 -0.80 4.78 -25.78
C TYR A 24 -2.11 5.26 -26.41
N ASP A 25 -3.12 5.49 -25.58
CA ASP A 25 -4.39 6.08 -26.01
C ASP A 25 -4.34 7.60 -25.82
N VAL A 26 -4.01 8.30 -26.90
CA VAL A 26 -3.95 9.78 -26.95
C VAL A 26 -5.28 10.40 -26.54
N ASN A 27 -6.40 9.80 -26.96
CA ASN A 27 -7.72 10.33 -26.67
C ASN A 27 -8.07 10.17 -25.20
N PHE A 28 -7.65 9.06 -24.58
CA PHE A 28 -7.86 8.84 -23.16
C PHE A 28 -7.18 9.92 -22.31
N LEU A 29 -5.89 10.20 -22.52
CA LEU A 29 -5.19 11.22 -21.71
C LEU A 29 -5.76 12.61 -21.96
N GLU A 30 -6.08 12.96 -23.21
CA GLU A 30 -6.66 14.26 -23.53
C GLU A 30 -8.04 14.43 -22.87
N ASN A 31 -8.88 13.40 -22.90
CA ASN A 31 -10.15 13.39 -22.19
C ASN A 31 -9.97 13.46 -20.67
N ALA A 32 -8.95 12.78 -20.12
CA ALA A 32 -8.61 12.82 -18.70
C ALA A 32 -8.21 14.25 -18.27
N LYS A 33 -7.36 14.93 -19.05
CA LYS A 33 -6.99 16.33 -18.83
C LYS A 33 -8.22 17.22 -18.83
N ILE A 34 -9.04 17.16 -19.87
CA ILE A 34 -10.27 17.96 -19.98
C ILE A 34 -11.20 17.71 -18.79
N ALA A 35 -11.33 16.47 -18.33
CA ALA A 35 -12.13 16.12 -17.16
C ALA A 35 -11.57 16.76 -15.88
N MET A 36 -10.25 16.65 -15.64
CA MET A 36 -9.59 17.27 -14.50
C MET A 36 -9.72 18.80 -14.52
N GLU A 37 -9.48 19.43 -15.67
CA GLU A 37 -9.62 20.88 -15.85
C GLU A 37 -11.03 21.34 -15.47
N ARG A 38 -12.07 20.72 -16.04
CA ARG A 38 -13.47 21.11 -15.76
C ARG A 38 -13.85 20.97 -14.30
N VAL A 39 -13.34 19.93 -13.63
CA VAL A 39 -13.61 19.74 -12.19
C VAL A 39 -12.90 20.83 -11.37
N ILE A 40 -11.65 21.16 -11.71
CA ILE A 40 -10.88 22.20 -11.00
C ILE A 40 -11.47 23.58 -11.26
N GLU A 41 -11.80 23.94 -12.50
CA GLU A 41 -12.49 25.18 -12.85
C GLU A 41 -13.78 25.34 -12.04
N LYS A 42 -14.60 24.29 -11.99
CA LYS A 42 -15.83 24.29 -11.18
C LYS A 42 -15.54 24.49 -9.70
N LYS A 43 -14.44 23.95 -9.17
CA LYS A 43 -14.02 24.14 -7.78
C LYS A 43 -13.59 25.58 -7.53
N ILE A 44 -12.84 26.21 -8.44
CA ILE A 44 -12.45 27.63 -8.36
C ILE A 44 -13.69 28.53 -8.27
N PHE A 45 -14.67 28.35 -9.13
CA PHE A 45 -15.84 29.24 -9.19
C PHE A 45 -16.90 28.97 -8.13
N VAL A 46 -17.15 27.70 -7.78
CA VAL A 46 -18.28 27.31 -6.92
C VAL A 46 -17.86 27.03 -5.48
N ARG A 47 -16.68 26.45 -5.27
CA ARG A 47 -16.21 25.98 -3.96
C ARG A 47 -14.71 26.25 -3.74
N PRO A 48 -14.31 27.53 -3.65
CA PRO A 48 -12.89 27.92 -3.60
C PRO A 48 -12.15 27.50 -2.31
N LYS A 49 -12.86 26.95 -1.33
CA LYS A 49 -12.29 26.42 -0.07
C LYS A 49 -11.96 24.94 -0.13
N ASP A 50 -12.41 24.26 -1.18
CA ASP A 50 -12.08 22.85 -1.40
C ASP A 50 -10.60 22.75 -1.79
N GLU A 51 -9.99 21.60 -1.51
CA GLU A 51 -8.60 21.32 -1.85
C GLU A 51 -8.53 20.29 -2.97
N VAL A 52 -7.46 20.37 -3.77
CA VAL A 52 -7.21 19.46 -4.88
C VAL A 52 -5.77 18.97 -4.85
N GLY A 53 -5.58 17.67 -5.07
CA GLY A 53 -4.29 17.03 -5.34
C GLY A 53 -4.33 16.21 -6.64
N VAL A 54 -3.17 15.96 -7.24
CA VAL A 54 -3.02 15.17 -8.48
C VAL A 54 -1.85 14.21 -8.34
N ILE A 55 -2.11 12.95 -8.67
CA ILE A 55 -1.13 11.86 -8.72
C ILE A 55 -1.13 11.28 -10.13
N LEU A 56 0.06 11.08 -10.67
CA LEU A 56 0.27 10.48 -11.98
C LEU A 56 0.84 9.06 -11.83
N MET A 57 0.31 8.15 -12.63
CA MET A 57 0.76 6.75 -12.69
C MET A 57 1.43 6.47 -14.04
N GLY A 58 2.49 5.68 -14.03
CA GLY A 58 3.29 5.37 -15.22
C GLY A 58 4.35 6.43 -15.55
N VAL A 59 4.97 7.05 -14.53
CA VAL A 59 6.02 8.07 -14.69
C VAL A 59 7.39 7.49 -14.34
N GLU A 60 8.41 7.61 -15.20
CA GLU A 60 9.75 7.01 -14.99
C GLU A 60 10.40 7.45 -13.66
N ASP A 61 10.47 8.76 -13.44
CA ASP A 61 11.10 9.39 -12.29
C ASP A 61 10.06 9.94 -11.30
N GLY A 62 9.11 9.08 -10.91
CA GLY A 62 8.04 9.48 -10.01
C GLY A 62 8.53 9.79 -8.59
N ASN A 63 8.21 10.98 -8.07
CA ASN A 63 8.51 11.34 -6.69
C ASN A 63 7.28 11.11 -5.82
N ASN A 64 7.33 10.12 -4.93
CA ASN A 64 6.27 9.92 -3.94
C ASN A 64 6.85 9.50 -2.58
N SER A 65 6.11 9.82 -1.52
CA SER A 65 6.52 9.57 -0.13
C SER A 65 6.63 8.09 0.26
N LEU A 66 6.19 7.18 -0.62
CA LEU A 66 6.24 5.73 -0.41
C LEU A 66 7.32 5.06 -1.27
N GLU A 67 8.11 5.83 -2.03
CA GLU A 67 9.10 5.34 -3.00
C GLU A 67 8.51 4.27 -3.96
N LEU A 68 7.22 4.38 -4.28
CA LEU A 68 6.56 3.47 -5.19
C LEU A 68 7.07 3.73 -6.61
N ASN A 69 7.61 2.69 -7.24
CA ASN A 69 8.04 2.77 -8.62
C ASN A 69 6.88 3.23 -9.52
N LEU A 70 7.20 4.09 -10.47
CA LEU A 70 6.31 4.54 -11.53
C LEU A 70 5.13 5.44 -11.09
N ILE A 71 5.18 6.05 -9.91
CA ILE A 71 4.13 6.95 -9.40
C ILE A 71 4.73 8.30 -9.01
N ASP A 72 4.09 9.39 -9.45
CA ASP A 72 4.49 10.75 -9.15
C ASP A 72 3.41 11.53 -8.39
N ASN A 73 3.77 12.15 -7.28
CA ASN A 73 2.95 13.14 -6.57
C ASN A 73 3.03 14.49 -7.29
N TYR A 74 2.46 14.55 -8.48
CA TYR A 74 2.58 15.68 -9.40
C TYR A 74 2.14 17.01 -8.80
N ILE A 75 1.02 17.02 -8.06
CA ILE A 75 0.52 18.21 -7.35
C ILE A 75 0.05 17.80 -5.96
N ASN A 76 0.74 18.32 -4.94
CA ASN A 76 0.33 18.19 -3.55
C ASN A 76 -1.04 18.87 -3.29
N VAL A 77 -1.71 18.45 -2.22
CA VAL A 77 -3.02 18.98 -1.82
C VAL A 77 -2.91 20.47 -1.53
N GLN A 78 -3.59 21.28 -2.35
CA GLN A 78 -3.62 22.73 -2.21
C GLN A 78 -4.96 23.31 -2.71
N LEU A 79 -5.17 24.62 -2.51
CA LEU A 79 -6.34 25.30 -3.06
C LEU A 79 -6.28 25.32 -4.60
N PRO A 80 -7.43 25.14 -5.29
CA PRO A 80 -7.46 25.10 -6.74
C PRO A 80 -7.07 26.46 -7.31
N SER A 81 -6.12 26.45 -8.25
CA SER A 81 -5.59 27.64 -8.92
C SER A 81 -5.58 27.46 -10.43
N PHE A 82 -5.48 28.57 -11.18
CA PHE A 82 -5.31 28.49 -12.64
C PHE A 82 -3.95 27.91 -13.02
N ASP A 83 -2.91 28.15 -12.22
CA ASP A 83 -1.58 27.53 -12.39
C ASP A 83 -1.66 25.99 -12.36
N MET A 84 -2.58 25.44 -11.56
CA MET A 84 -2.82 23.99 -11.53
C MET A 84 -3.38 23.46 -12.85
N ILE A 85 -4.25 24.24 -13.50
CA ILE A 85 -4.83 23.90 -14.80
C ILE A 85 -3.73 23.93 -15.88
N GLU A 86 -2.83 24.91 -15.83
CA GLU A 86 -1.69 24.98 -16.75
C GLU A 86 -0.77 23.76 -16.62
N LYS A 87 -0.43 23.37 -15.38
CA LYS A 87 0.34 22.14 -15.12
C LYS A 87 -0.36 20.90 -15.69
N ILE A 88 -1.67 20.77 -15.51
CA ILE A 88 -2.42 19.63 -16.04
C ILE A 88 -2.36 19.54 -17.58
N ARG A 89 -2.36 20.69 -18.26
CA ARG A 89 -2.19 20.73 -19.74
C ARG A 89 -0.83 20.21 -20.18
N GLU A 90 0.20 20.51 -19.40
CA GLU A 90 1.59 20.12 -19.67
C GLU A 90 1.87 18.64 -19.46
N ILE A 91 0.96 17.87 -18.83
CA ILE A 91 1.14 16.43 -18.62
C ILE A 91 1.38 15.74 -19.96
N LYS A 92 2.51 15.06 -20.09
CA LYS A 92 2.86 14.31 -21.30
C LYS A 92 2.63 12.82 -21.07
N PRO A 93 2.28 12.08 -22.13
CA PRO A 93 2.26 10.64 -22.04
C PRO A 93 3.66 10.06 -21.94
N GLN A 94 3.74 8.91 -21.28
CA GLN A 94 4.99 8.18 -21.06
C GLN A 94 4.90 6.81 -21.70
N ASP A 95 6.00 6.35 -22.32
CA ASP A 95 6.09 5.04 -22.97
C ASP A 95 6.47 3.95 -21.96
N ILE A 96 5.77 3.95 -20.82
CA ILE A 96 6.00 3.05 -19.70
C ILE A 96 4.74 2.26 -19.43
N GLU A 97 4.85 0.93 -19.45
CA GLU A 97 3.75 0.06 -19.09
C GLU A 97 3.46 0.17 -17.58
N PHE A 98 2.23 0.52 -17.24
CA PHE A 98 1.78 0.60 -15.85
C PHE A 98 0.51 -0.22 -15.63
N LYS A 99 0.60 -1.24 -14.79
CA LYS A 99 -0.51 -2.17 -14.51
C LYS A 99 -1.12 -2.01 -13.12
N ASN A 100 -0.32 -1.55 -12.16
CA ASN A 100 -0.70 -1.52 -10.75
C ASN A 100 -1.42 -0.22 -10.36
N TRP A 101 -2.65 0.01 -10.83
CA TRP A 101 -3.44 1.19 -10.43
C TRP A 101 -3.72 1.28 -8.92
N ILE A 102 -3.58 0.17 -8.18
CA ILE A 102 -3.80 0.16 -6.73
C ILE A 102 -2.65 0.85 -5.99
N SER A 103 -1.41 0.76 -6.48
CA SER A 103 -0.32 1.55 -5.90
C SER A 103 -0.58 3.05 -6.07
N GLY A 104 -1.26 3.48 -7.14
CA GLY A 104 -1.73 4.86 -7.30
C GLY A 104 -2.75 5.27 -6.23
N LEU A 105 -3.66 4.37 -5.84
CA LEU A 105 -4.58 4.61 -4.72
C LEU A 105 -3.88 4.63 -3.37
N GLN A 106 -2.87 3.77 -3.16
CA GLN A 106 -2.05 3.80 -1.94
C GLN A 106 -1.32 5.14 -1.80
N ALA A 107 -0.74 5.64 -2.89
CA ALA A 107 -0.14 6.97 -2.92
C ALA A 107 -1.16 8.08 -2.61
N ALA A 108 -2.39 7.98 -3.13
CA ALA A 108 -3.46 8.93 -2.82
C ALA A 108 -3.83 8.92 -1.34
N LEU A 109 -4.01 7.74 -0.75
CA LEU A 109 -4.31 7.61 0.67
C LEU A 109 -3.18 8.16 1.55
N LYS A 110 -1.92 7.93 1.17
CA LYS A 110 -0.75 8.48 1.86
C LYS A 110 -0.71 10.00 1.77
N MET A 111 -0.90 10.56 0.58
CA MET A 111 -0.96 12.00 0.36
C MET A 111 -2.04 12.64 1.23
N ILE A 112 -3.21 12.00 1.31
CA ILE A 112 -4.33 12.46 2.14
C ILE A 112 -3.98 12.35 3.63
N SER A 113 -3.40 11.24 4.08
CA SER A 113 -3.03 11.07 5.49
C SER A 113 -1.98 12.06 5.97
N ASP A 114 -1.07 12.46 5.08
CA ASP A 114 0.04 13.34 5.41
C ASP A 114 -0.33 14.83 5.31
N GLN A 115 -1.21 15.21 4.38
CA GLN A 115 -1.46 16.62 4.03
C GLN A 115 -2.85 17.13 4.43
N VAL A 116 -3.81 16.25 4.72
CA VAL A 116 -5.20 16.66 5.03
C VAL A 116 -5.45 16.57 6.53
N GLU A 117 -5.58 17.73 7.16
CA GLU A 117 -5.97 17.83 8.56
C GLU A 117 -7.49 18.03 8.72
N GLY A 118 -8.08 17.30 9.68
CA GLY A 118 -9.47 17.47 10.10
C GLY A 118 -10.51 16.64 9.35
N SER A 119 -11.78 16.85 9.69
CA SER A 119 -12.93 16.10 9.14
C SER A 119 -13.43 16.72 7.82
N ASN A 120 -12.65 16.55 6.75
CA ASN A 120 -13.04 16.94 5.41
C ASN A 120 -13.68 15.75 4.67
N ARG A 121 -14.62 16.03 3.77
CA ARG A 121 -15.09 15.00 2.84
C ARG A 121 -13.96 14.72 1.86
N ILE A 122 -13.50 13.48 1.79
CA ILE A 122 -12.44 13.07 0.87
C ILE A 122 -13.06 12.37 -0.33
N THR A 123 -12.67 12.80 -1.53
CA THR A 123 -13.11 12.21 -2.79
C THR A 123 -11.88 11.87 -3.63
N ILE A 124 -11.65 10.59 -3.92
CA ILE A 124 -10.59 10.15 -4.83
C ILE A 124 -11.22 9.85 -6.19
N ILE A 125 -10.69 10.45 -7.25
CA ILE A 125 -11.15 10.25 -8.63
C ILE A 125 -10.06 9.49 -9.38
N LEU A 126 -10.30 8.20 -9.62
CA LEU A 126 -9.42 7.35 -10.43
C LEU A 126 -9.80 7.47 -11.90
N ILE A 127 -8.85 7.92 -12.73
CA ILE A 127 -8.97 8.01 -14.18
C ILE A 127 -7.92 7.06 -14.77
N THR A 128 -8.35 5.85 -15.11
CA THR A 128 -7.46 4.81 -15.64
C THR A 128 -8.08 4.09 -16.83
N ASN A 129 -7.23 3.73 -17.80
CA ASN A 129 -7.53 2.80 -18.88
C ASN A 129 -6.86 1.43 -18.66
N CYS A 130 -6.15 1.25 -17.54
CA CYS A 130 -5.52 0.00 -17.15
C CYS A 130 -6.58 -0.94 -16.56
N TYR A 131 -6.95 -1.96 -17.31
CA TYR A 131 -7.71 -3.08 -16.79
C TYR A 131 -6.73 -4.21 -16.46
N PRO A 132 -6.74 -4.79 -15.25
CA PRO A 132 -5.88 -5.93 -14.97
C PRO A 132 -6.25 -7.06 -15.94
N THR A 133 -5.33 -7.44 -16.81
CA THR A 133 -5.49 -8.63 -17.66
C THR A 133 -5.39 -9.92 -16.84
N ASN A 134 -4.96 -9.83 -15.57
CA ASN A 134 -4.93 -10.96 -14.66
C ASN A 134 -5.39 -10.54 -13.23
N PRO A 135 -6.53 -11.04 -12.72
CA PRO A 135 -7.02 -10.71 -11.38
C PRO A 135 -6.17 -11.29 -10.22
N PHE A 136 -5.01 -11.87 -10.52
CA PHE A 136 -4.17 -12.60 -9.56
C PHE A 136 -2.80 -11.96 -9.31
N GLU A 137 -2.52 -10.76 -9.83
CA GLU A 137 -1.16 -10.17 -9.77
C GLU A 137 -0.66 -9.89 -8.33
N SER A 138 -1.54 -9.84 -7.32
CA SER A 138 -1.11 -10.02 -5.92
C SER A 138 -2.28 -10.22 -4.94
N PRO A 139 -2.19 -11.24 -4.07
CA PRO A 139 -2.99 -11.41 -2.86
C PRO A 139 -3.31 -10.12 -2.10
N ASP A 140 -2.28 -9.31 -1.87
CA ASP A 140 -2.35 -8.13 -1.00
C ASP A 140 -3.18 -7.02 -1.64
N LEU A 141 -2.98 -6.78 -2.94
CA LEU A 141 -3.75 -5.79 -3.68
C LEU A 141 -5.23 -6.19 -3.81
N GLN A 142 -5.51 -7.48 -4.02
CA GLN A 142 -6.87 -7.99 -4.07
C GLN A 142 -7.58 -7.82 -2.71
N HIS A 143 -6.87 -8.05 -1.60
CA HIS A 143 -7.41 -7.84 -0.27
C HIS A 143 -7.63 -6.35 0.04
N LEU A 144 -6.69 -5.48 -0.35
CA LEU A 144 -6.84 -4.04 -0.22
C LEU A 144 -8.07 -3.52 -0.98
N TRP A 145 -8.28 -3.97 -2.22
CA TRP A 145 -9.48 -3.62 -2.99
C TRP A 145 -10.78 -4.06 -2.31
N ASN A 146 -10.82 -5.30 -1.82
CA ASN A 146 -12.00 -5.81 -1.11
C ASN A 146 -12.29 -4.95 0.14
N THR A 147 -11.24 -4.56 0.86
CA THR A 147 -11.33 -3.73 2.06
C THR A 147 -11.84 -2.33 1.71
N LEU A 148 -11.24 -1.66 0.73
CA LEU A 148 -11.67 -0.32 0.30
C LEU A 148 -13.11 -0.33 -0.23
N SER A 149 -13.47 -1.34 -1.03
CA SER A 149 -14.83 -1.49 -1.54
C SER A 149 -15.83 -1.69 -0.40
N SER A 150 -15.55 -2.59 0.55
CA SER A 150 -16.44 -2.83 1.69
C SER A 150 -16.64 -1.56 2.54
N ARG A 151 -15.57 -0.83 2.86
CA ARG A 151 -15.63 0.43 3.61
C ARG A 151 -16.32 1.56 2.86
N ALA A 152 -16.24 1.59 1.53
CA ALA A 152 -16.93 2.58 0.73
C ALA A 152 -18.47 2.41 0.82
N PHE A 153 -18.95 1.18 0.94
CA PHE A 153 -20.38 0.89 1.11
C PHE A 153 -20.82 0.92 2.59
N ASP A 154 -19.97 0.49 3.51
CA ASP A 154 -20.23 0.47 4.95
C ASP A 154 -18.96 0.81 5.77
N PRO A 155 -18.77 2.09 6.17
CA PRO A 155 -17.55 2.54 6.85
C PRO A 155 -17.32 1.92 8.24
N GLU A 156 -18.40 1.57 8.94
CA GLU A 156 -18.36 1.10 10.34
C GLU A 156 -18.32 -0.44 10.43
N ALA A 157 -18.46 -1.14 9.30
CA ALA A 157 -18.34 -2.58 9.26
C ALA A 157 -16.92 -3.06 9.57
N SER A 158 -16.82 -4.25 10.18
CA SER A 158 -15.54 -4.91 10.41
C SER A 158 -14.80 -5.14 9.10
N ILE A 159 -13.47 -4.97 9.12
CA ILE A 159 -12.60 -5.20 7.97
C ILE A 159 -12.86 -6.63 7.44
N PRO A 160 -13.14 -6.81 6.13
CA PRO A 160 -13.40 -8.12 5.59
C PRO A 160 -12.16 -9.00 5.72
N GLU A 161 -12.32 -10.24 6.17
CA GLU A 161 -11.19 -11.17 6.24
C GLU A 161 -10.62 -11.45 4.84
N PRO A 162 -9.31 -11.76 4.73
CA PRO A 162 -8.72 -12.21 3.47
C PRO A 162 -9.50 -13.41 2.92
N LYS A 163 -9.84 -13.37 1.62
CA LYS A 163 -10.59 -14.45 0.98
C LYS A 163 -9.82 -15.77 1.11
N LEU A 164 -10.54 -16.86 1.37
CA LEU A 164 -9.96 -18.20 1.53
C LEU A 164 -9.16 -18.65 0.29
N SER A 165 -9.51 -18.16 -0.91
CA SER A 165 -8.76 -18.42 -2.15
C SER A 165 -7.35 -17.83 -2.13
N VAL A 166 -7.11 -16.78 -1.34
CA VAL A 166 -5.81 -16.14 -1.13
C VAL A 166 -5.06 -16.78 0.04
N LEU A 167 -5.77 -17.27 1.06
CA LEU A 167 -5.17 -17.94 2.21
C LEU A 167 -4.70 -19.36 1.88
N LYS A 168 -5.40 -20.10 1.02
CA LYS A 168 -5.08 -21.49 0.66
C LYS A 168 -3.67 -21.71 0.09
N PRO A 169 -3.12 -20.83 -0.77
CA PRO A 169 -1.74 -20.97 -1.26
C PRO A 169 -0.67 -20.60 -0.23
N ILE A 170 -1.01 -19.78 0.77
CA ILE A 170 -0.07 -19.28 1.79
C ILE A 170 -0.02 -20.21 2.99
N GLN A 171 -1.18 -20.78 3.37
CA GLN A 171 -1.25 -21.73 4.46
C GLN A 171 -0.52 -23.01 4.09
N PRO A 172 0.29 -23.56 5.00
CA PRO A 172 0.87 -24.88 4.78
C PRO A 172 -0.26 -25.85 4.48
N PRO A 173 -0.09 -26.75 3.49
CA PRO A 173 -1.11 -27.73 3.17
C PRO A 173 -1.49 -28.50 4.44
N GLU A 174 -2.79 -28.62 4.70
CA GLU A 174 -3.29 -29.44 5.80
C GLU A 174 -2.93 -30.90 5.53
N TRP A 175 -1.81 -31.35 6.06
CA TRP A 175 -1.41 -32.75 5.97
C TRP A 175 -2.31 -33.58 6.88
N LYS A 176 -3.40 -34.08 6.31
CA LYS A 176 -4.33 -34.97 7.03
C LYS A 176 -3.74 -36.35 7.28
N ASN A 177 -2.69 -36.73 6.54
CA ASN A 177 -2.14 -38.08 6.56
C ASN A 177 -0.60 -38.05 6.60
N SER A 178 -0.02 -38.67 7.63
CA SER A 178 1.43 -38.72 7.85
C SER A 178 2.20 -39.40 6.71
N ASN A 179 1.53 -40.25 5.92
CA ASN A 179 2.13 -40.96 4.80
C ASN A 179 2.31 -40.08 3.55
N GLU A 180 1.42 -39.09 3.35
CA GLU A 180 1.53 -38.14 2.23
C GLU A 180 2.72 -37.20 2.42
N LEU A 181 2.96 -36.79 3.67
CA LEU A 181 4.16 -36.05 4.05
C LEU A 181 5.44 -36.83 3.70
N ALA A 182 5.51 -38.10 4.09
CA ALA A 182 6.69 -38.93 3.87
C ALA A 182 6.98 -39.09 2.37
N ASN A 183 5.94 -39.25 1.56
CA ASN A 183 6.08 -39.32 0.10
C ASN A 183 6.57 -37.99 -0.48
N CYS A 184 6.00 -36.85 -0.08
CA CYS A 184 6.47 -35.54 -0.52
C CYS A 184 7.92 -35.25 -0.11
N ILE A 185 8.32 -35.63 1.10
CA ILE A 185 9.72 -35.49 1.55
C ILE A 185 10.64 -36.34 0.67
N THR A 186 10.22 -37.57 0.35
CA THR A 186 11.01 -38.46 -0.52
C THR A 186 11.14 -37.90 -1.94
N ASP A 187 10.05 -37.34 -2.48
CA ASP A 187 10.04 -36.69 -3.79
C ASP A 187 10.98 -35.47 -3.81
N ILE A 188 10.95 -34.62 -2.77
CA ILE A 188 11.83 -33.46 -2.65
C ILE A 188 13.30 -33.88 -2.53
N ILE A 189 13.61 -34.87 -1.69
CA ILE A 189 14.97 -35.41 -1.53
C ILE A 189 15.50 -35.93 -2.88
N SER A 190 14.63 -36.61 -3.64
CA SER A 190 14.99 -37.14 -4.97
C SER A 190 15.18 -36.05 -6.02
N ALA A 191 14.40 -34.95 -5.97
CA ALA A 191 14.45 -33.87 -6.94
C ALA A 191 15.65 -32.94 -6.76
N TYR A 192 16.17 -32.82 -5.54
CA TYR A 192 17.24 -31.86 -5.20
C TYR A 192 18.58 -32.51 -4.83
N GLU A 193 18.73 -33.83 -5.00
CA GLU A 193 19.95 -34.59 -4.65
C GLU A 193 20.50 -34.25 -3.25
N ILE A 194 19.60 -34.08 -2.27
CA ILE A 194 19.99 -33.67 -0.92
C ILE A 194 20.79 -34.81 -0.30
N LYS A 195 22.09 -34.57 -0.06
CA LYS A 195 22.95 -35.51 0.65
C LYS A 195 22.61 -35.46 2.14
N ASP A 196 22.29 -36.61 2.72
CA ASP A 196 22.16 -36.73 4.17
C ASP A 196 23.49 -36.33 4.83
N GLU A 197 23.51 -35.19 5.52
CA GLU A 197 24.60 -34.93 6.46
C GLU A 197 24.54 -35.99 7.58
N PRO A 198 25.69 -36.48 8.07
CA PRO A 198 25.70 -37.43 9.17
C PRO A 198 24.99 -36.82 10.37
N LYS A 199 23.97 -37.52 10.88
CA LYS A 199 23.20 -37.12 12.05
C LYS A 199 24.15 -36.63 13.14
N LYS A 200 24.17 -35.32 13.41
CA LYS A 200 24.75 -34.82 14.66
C LYS A 200 23.95 -35.45 15.79
N THR A 201 24.61 -36.25 16.60
CA THR A 201 24.07 -36.77 17.86
C THR A 201 23.75 -35.56 18.72
N PHE A 202 22.48 -35.18 18.78
CA PHE A 202 22.03 -34.21 19.77
C PHE A 202 22.09 -34.91 21.12
N GLU A 203 22.92 -34.42 22.03
CA GLU A 203 22.81 -34.79 23.43
C GLU A 203 21.40 -34.41 23.92
N PRO A 204 20.75 -35.24 24.76
CA PRO A 204 19.41 -34.96 25.22
C PRO A 204 19.42 -33.66 26.03
N VAL A 205 18.82 -32.62 25.46
CA VAL A 205 18.46 -31.42 26.22
C VAL A 205 17.31 -31.81 27.14
N ASP A 206 17.49 -31.57 28.44
CA ASP A 206 16.47 -31.84 29.45
C ASP A 206 15.14 -31.18 29.03
N ILE A 207 14.14 -32.02 28.81
CA ILE A 207 12.79 -31.59 28.47
C ILE A 207 12.21 -30.96 29.74
N ILE A 208 12.09 -29.64 29.77
CA ILE A 208 11.24 -28.96 30.75
C ILE A 208 9.80 -29.39 30.46
N ASP A 209 9.17 -30.02 31.45
CA ASP A 209 7.80 -30.50 31.40
C ASP A 209 6.82 -29.35 31.13
N VAL A 210 6.11 -29.43 30.00
CA VAL A 210 5.16 -28.42 29.50
C VAL A 210 3.85 -28.43 30.32
N SER A 211 3.75 -29.26 31.36
CA SER A 211 2.61 -29.28 32.29
C SER A 211 2.46 -28.03 33.18
N GLN A 212 3.38 -27.06 33.14
CA GLN A 212 3.30 -25.83 33.95
C GLN A 212 2.93 -24.52 33.21
N LEU A 213 2.65 -24.54 31.91
CA LEU A 213 2.21 -23.33 31.18
C LEU A 213 0.72 -23.36 30.81
N THR A 214 -0.12 -23.68 31.78
CA THR A 214 -1.56 -23.32 31.77
C THR A 214 -1.90 -22.48 33.00
N GLN A 215 -1.50 -21.21 32.97
CA GLN A 215 -2.19 -20.18 33.74
C GLN A 215 -2.44 -18.95 32.85
N GLN A 216 -3.73 -18.66 32.65
CA GLN A 216 -4.22 -17.38 32.15
C GLN A 216 -3.84 -16.23 33.12
N PRO A 217 -3.85 -14.97 32.65
CA PRO A 217 -3.02 -13.90 33.17
C PRO A 217 -3.53 -13.33 34.50
N THR A 218 -2.64 -13.18 35.48
CA THR A 218 -2.87 -12.26 36.61
C THR A 218 -2.17 -10.92 36.36
N ILE A 219 -2.97 -9.91 36.05
CA ILE A 219 -2.60 -8.49 36.13
C ILE A 219 -2.29 -8.18 37.60
N LYS A 220 -1.04 -7.82 37.91
CA LYS A 220 -0.70 -7.10 39.14
C LYS A 220 -0.33 -5.66 38.79
N LYS A 221 -1.07 -4.74 39.41
CA LYS A 221 -0.88 -3.28 39.37
C LYS A 221 0.36 -2.86 40.17
N ASN A 222 0.95 -1.75 39.73
CA ASN A 222 1.96 -0.87 40.38
C ASN A 222 3.40 -1.39 40.22
N THR A 223 4.38 -0.61 39.69
CA THR A 223 4.81 0.72 40.17
C THR A 223 5.60 1.50 39.08
N GLU A 224 5.20 2.76 38.87
CA GLU A 224 5.91 4.00 38.41
C GLU A 224 6.93 4.08 37.25
N PRO A 225 7.04 5.28 36.61
CA PRO A 225 7.36 5.44 35.19
C PRO A 225 8.73 6.07 34.94
N GLY A 226 9.35 5.65 33.83
CA GLY A 226 10.51 6.32 33.24
C GLY A 226 11.70 5.39 33.15
N ASP A 227 11.85 4.75 32.00
CA ASP A 227 13.14 4.40 31.38
C ASP A 227 12.87 3.46 30.19
N PHE A 228 12.31 4.03 29.11
CA PHE A 228 12.26 3.36 27.81
C PHE A 228 12.65 4.35 26.72
N LEU A 229 13.93 4.73 26.70
CA LEU A 229 14.65 5.03 25.47
C LEU A 229 16.07 4.47 25.63
N PRO A 230 16.57 3.60 24.74
CA PRO A 230 18.01 3.39 24.64
C PRO A 230 18.63 4.71 24.19
N ARG A 231 19.61 5.23 24.95
CA ARG A 231 20.41 6.37 24.52
C ARG A 231 21.22 5.97 23.28
N PRO A 232 21.45 6.89 22.33
CA PRO A 232 22.37 6.66 21.21
C PRO A 232 23.76 6.34 21.76
N MET A 233 24.48 5.42 21.10
CA MET A 233 25.84 5.04 21.46
C MET A 233 26.74 6.28 21.54
N ASP A 234 27.34 6.51 22.71
CA ASP A 234 28.47 7.41 22.85
C ASP A 234 29.65 6.79 22.08
N VAL A 235 29.88 7.28 20.86
CA VAL A 235 31.10 6.98 20.09
C VAL A 235 32.18 7.90 20.66
N ASP A 236 33.15 7.31 21.35
CA ASP A 236 34.32 8.01 21.87
C ASP A 236 35.20 8.49 20.70
N LEU A 237 35.01 9.74 20.29
CA LEU A 237 35.68 10.38 19.14
C LEU A 237 37.16 10.69 19.42
N ASP A 238 37.63 10.55 20.65
CA ASP A 238 39.02 10.82 21.05
C ASP A 238 39.98 9.63 20.77
N ALA A 239 39.46 8.48 20.35
CA ALA A 239 40.26 7.33 19.95
C ALA A 239 40.67 7.33 18.46
N LEU A 240 40.27 8.34 17.69
CA LEU A 240 40.55 8.43 16.23
C LEU A 240 41.70 9.37 15.86
N PHE A 241 42.34 10.02 16.83
CA PHE A 241 43.53 10.85 16.59
C PHE A 241 44.57 10.67 17.70
N THR A 242 45.30 9.56 17.67
CA THR A 242 46.65 9.46 18.27
C THR A 242 47.50 8.52 17.41
N ASP A 243 48.47 9.16 16.73
CA ASP A 243 49.63 8.69 15.94
C ASP A 243 49.49 7.56 14.90
#